data_AF-A0A1V6V963-F1
#
_entry.id   AF-A0A1V6V963-F1
#
_cell.length_a   1.000
_cell.length_b   1.000
_cell.length_c   1.000
_cell.angle_alpha   90.00
_cell.angle_beta   90.00
_cell.angle_gamma   90.00
#
_symmetry.space_group_name_H-M   'P 1'
#
loop_
_entity.id
_entity.type
_entity.pdbx_description
1 polymer ?
#
loop_
_entity_poly.entity_id
_entity_poly.type
_entity_poly.pdbx_seq_one_letter_code
_entity_poly.pdbx_strand_id
1 'polypeptide(L)'
;MSIILEDNQPPGFLRLGPTWYHEIPFLPHGWEATNDEGSGSLKHAAMKALLRDQSALKPELFEYVHWYLAKYLWDSLKKCNKQTMHMWKIMASVYPVQFHEVSPYYCLNAGCPKRPLRDYMGLLNSDDLRWRAILTIATTYCTATDLTTIPNIKNLVAMDAYSETYLSNIAPLDPVGASDDGLPLQDGFVRGWIESQALQHLRILRFYHQHDITVATLEALRKLPELQLVVAYECKRITEVVKKYDRPANNIVPIKGWSACRLDWFWETHGTSKTIDDNLSALFHVYESSLQTPREEHLGRPSSLPTNTPILEFKLPTIDHSRRDRVVIRSRYNSKSIVLFTRDPVKQKLEIEKQKRGREKKRNEPPEMGDRPTKRAVMKERGPMDISKTLNQFF
;
A
#
# COMPACT_ATOMS: atom_id res chain seq x y z
N MET A 1 5.44 1.37 -19.01
CA MET A 1 6.65 1.93 -19.65
C MET A 1 7.48 2.57 -18.55
N SER A 2 8.74 2.20 -18.42
CA SER A 2 9.67 2.85 -17.48
C SER A 2 10.39 3.96 -18.25
N ILE A 3 10.20 5.21 -17.85
CA ILE A 3 10.88 6.35 -18.46
C ILE A 3 12.26 6.48 -17.78
N ILE A 4 13.32 6.16 -18.51
CA ILE A 4 14.70 6.47 -18.13
C ILE A 4 15.08 7.75 -18.88
N LEU A 5 15.48 8.78 -18.15
CA LEU A 5 15.92 10.07 -18.71
C LEU A 5 17.46 10.12 -18.64
N GLU A 6 18.14 9.97 -19.78
CA GLU A 6 19.50 10.47 -19.97
C GLU A 6 19.42 11.88 -20.59
N ASP A 7 20.22 12.80 -20.05
CA ASP A 7 20.11 14.24 -20.24
C ASP A 7 21.23 14.80 -21.13
N ASN A 8 20.91 15.82 -21.93
CA ASN A 8 21.82 16.56 -22.82
C ASN A 8 21.47 18.06 -22.82
N GLN A 9 21.20 18.67 -21.66
CA GLN A 9 20.92 20.11 -21.52
C GLN A 9 21.80 20.78 -20.45
N PRO A 10 22.25 22.04 -20.66
CA PRO A 10 23.16 22.72 -19.75
C PRO A 10 22.49 23.21 -18.44
N PRO A 11 23.27 23.37 -17.35
CA PRO A 11 22.74 23.53 -16.00
C PRO A 11 22.32 24.98 -15.72
N GLY A 12 21.04 25.29 -15.93
CA GLY A 12 20.38 26.50 -15.43
C GLY A 12 19.35 26.13 -14.39
N PHE A 13 19.67 26.32 -13.11
CA PHE A 13 18.80 26.09 -11.95
C PHE A 13 17.48 26.86 -12.07
N LEU A 14 16.44 26.23 -12.59
CA LEU A 14 15.07 26.71 -12.43
C LEU A 14 14.50 26.07 -11.16
N ARG A 15 14.05 26.91 -10.22
CA ARG A 15 13.30 26.50 -9.02
C ARG A 15 11.93 25.99 -9.45
N LEU A 16 11.92 24.82 -10.06
CA LEU A 16 10.74 24.07 -10.39
C LEU A 16 10.24 23.49 -9.07
N GLY A 17 8.99 23.78 -8.70
CA GLY A 17 8.35 23.40 -7.43
C GLY A 17 8.40 21.90 -7.04
N PRO A 18 7.62 21.47 -6.04
CA PRO A 18 7.82 20.19 -5.36
C PRO A 18 7.59 18.93 -6.21
N THR A 19 7.12 19.04 -7.45
CA THR A 19 6.85 17.90 -8.35
C THR A 19 8.03 17.52 -9.24
N TRP A 20 9.08 18.35 -9.33
CA TRP A 20 10.07 18.30 -10.43
C TRP A 20 11.42 17.69 -10.07
N TYR A 21 11.44 16.74 -9.13
CA TYR A 21 12.68 16.11 -8.70
C TYR A 21 13.20 15.07 -9.69
N HIS A 22 12.28 14.36 -10.36
CA HIS A 22 12.61 13.19 -11.19
C HIS A 22 12.14 13.33 -12.63
N GLU A 23 11.53 14.47 -12.97
CA GLU A 23 10.97 14.76 -14.28
C GLU A 23 11.30 16.20 -14.68
N ILE A 24 11.38 16.44 -15.98
CA ILE A 24 11.62 17.77 -16.56
C ILE A 24 10.32 18.23 -17.23
N PRO A 25 9.75 19.39 -16.84
CA PRO A 25 8.46 19.87 -17.35
C PRO A 25 8.51 20.34 -18.80
N PHE A 26 9.71 20.55 -19.33
CA PHE A 26 9.91 21.19 -20.63
C PHE A 26 9.92 20.20 -21.80
N LEU A 27 9.40 20.66 -22.94
CA LEU A 27 9.57 19.95 -24.21
C LEU A 27 11.06 19.89 -24.61
N PRO A 28 11.49 18.83 -25.31
CA PRO A 28 12.84 18.76 -25.85
C PRO A 28 13.12 19.95 -26.79
N HIS A 29 14.35 20.44 -26.77
CA HIS A 29 14.76 21.48 -27.71
C HIS A 29 14.64 20.95 -29.14
N GLY A 30 14.08 21.75 -30.04
CA GLY A 30 13.86 21.35 -31.44
C GLY A 30 12.74 20.33 -31.66
N TRP A 31 11.94 19.98 -30.64
CA TRP A 31 10.82 19.05 -30.81
C TRP A 31 9.83 19.56 -31.88
N GLU A 32 9.69 18.77 -32.95
CA GLU A 32 8.93 19.08 -34.17
C GLU A 32 9.27 20.46 -34.76
N ALA A 33 10.51 20.95 -34.62
CA ALA A 33 10.99 22.09 -35.40
C ALA A 33 10.63 21.81 -36.86
N THR A 34 9.82 22.68 -37.44
CA THR A 34 9.27 22.48 -38.78
C THR A 34 10.42 22.28 -39.74
N ASN A 35 10.35 21.22 -40.55
CA ASN A 35 11.26 20.99 -41.66
C ASN A 35 11.35 22.27 -42.52
N ASP A 36 12.41 22.40 -43.33
CA ASP A 36 12.72 23.56 -44.19
C ASP A 36 11.61 23.96 -45.20
N GLU A 37 10.43 23.30 -45.18
CA GLU A 37 9.30 23.46 -46.09
C GLU A 37 8.10 24.24 -45.50
N GLY A 38 8.29 25.03 -44.43
CA GLY A 38 7.36 26.11 -44.06
C GLY A 38 6.88 26.16 -42.61
N SER A 39 6.16 27.22 -42.27
CA SER A 39 5.63 27.46 -40.92
C SER A 39 4.55 26.44 -40.55
N GLY A 40 4.68 25.82 -39.38
CA GLY A 40 3.69 24.87 -38.87
C GLY A 40 2.31 25.50 -38.68
N SER A 41 1.25 24.67 -38.70
CA SER A 41 -0.12 25.15 -38.48
C SER A 41 -0.27 25.91 -37.14
N LEU A 42 -1.21 26.87 -37.08
CA LEU A 42 -1.53 27.60 -35.84
C LEU A 42 -1.84 26.65 -34.68
N LYS A 43 -2.57 25.55 -34.96
CA LYS A 43 -2.85 24.49 -33.99
C LYS A 43 -1.57 23.92 -33.38
N HIS A 44 -0.56 23.66 -34.20
CA HIS A 44 0.72 23.12 -33.78
C HIS A 44 1.52 24.11 -32.94
N ALA A 45 1.58 25.37 -33.38
CA ALA A 45 2.25 26.43 -32.64
C ALA A 45 1.61 26.67 -31.26
N ALA A 46 0.27 26.69 -31.19
CA ALA A 46 -0.47 26.82 -29.94
C ALA A 46 -0.24 25.62 -29.01
N MET A 47 -0.25 24.39 -29.54
CA MET A 47 0.06 23.18 -28.78
C MET A 47 1.48 23.26 -28.18
N LYS A 48 2.49 23.62 -28.98
CA LYS A 48 3.86 23.77 -28.48
C LYS A 48 3.97 24.85 -27.42
N ALA A 49 3.33 26.00 -27.63
CA ALA A 49 3.36 27.10 -26.67
C ALA A 49 2.76 26.68 -25.34
N LEU A 50 1.62 25.98 -25.36
CA LEU A 50 0.94 25.47 -24.16
C LEU A 50 1.79 24.42 -23.43
N LEU A 51 2.38 23.47 -24.16
CA LEU A 51 3.12 22.35 -23.58
C LEU A 51 4.59 22.65 -23.30
N ARG A 52 5.09 23.82 -23.72
CA ARG A 52 6.49 24.23 -23.55
C ARG A 52 6.96 24.11 -22.11
N ASP A 53 6.10 24.46 -21.17
CA ASP A 53 6.33 24.36 -19.74
C ASP A 53 5.10 23.77 -19.04
N GLN A 54 5.18 22.48 -18.73
CA GLN A 54 4.11 21.79 -18.02
C GLN A 54 3.92 22.27 -16.58
N SER A 55 4.91 22.95 -15.98
CA SER A 55 4.82 23.41 -14.59
C SER A 55 3.86 24.58 -14.38
N ALA A 56 3.57 25.32 -15.44
CA ALA A 56 2.59 26.40 -15.45
C ALA A 56 1.15 25.90 -15.66
N LEU A 57 0.97 24.65 -16.08
CA LEU A 57 -0.35 24.08 -16.34
C LEU A 57 -1.09 23.83 -15.02
N LYS A 58 -2.36 24.19 -15.01
CA LYS A 58 -3.27 23.96 -13.88
C LYS A 58 -4.56 23.30 -14.36
N PRO A 59 -5.28 22.55 -13.49
CA PRO A 59 -6.53 21.90 -13.85
C PRO A 59 -7.58 22.84 -14.46
N GLU A 60 -7.65 24.09 -13.99
CA GLU A 60 -8.66 25.07 -14.41
C GLU A 60 -8.52 25.44 -15.90
N LEU A 61 -7.31 25.32 -16.47
CA LEU A 61 -7.07 25.56 -17.89
C LEU A 61 -7.74 24.51 -18.79
N PHE A 62 -8.09 23.35 -18.23
CA PHE A 62 -8.65 22.22 -18.97
C PHE A 62 -10.16 22.05 -18.72
N GLU A 63 -10.76 22.78 -17.77
CA GLU A 63 -12.18 22.61 -17.39
C GLU A 63 -13.15 22.71 -18.57
N TYR A 64 -12.89 23.64 -19.50
CA TYR A 64 -13.72 23.87 -20.69
C TYR A 64 -13.10 23.31 -21.98
N VAL A 65 -11.95 22.63 -21.87
CA VAL A 65 -11.31 22.01 -23.03
C VAL A 65 -12.00 20.67 -23.28
N HIS A 66 -12.54 20.48 -24.49
CA HIS A 66 -13.11 19.18 -24.85
C HIS A 66 -12.06 18.06 -24.81
N TRP A 67 -12.48 16.87 -24.37
CA TRP A 67 -11.63 15.69 -24.24
C TRP A 67 -10.77 15.39 -25.49
N TYR A 68 -11.32 15.54 -26.70
CA TYR A 68 -10.57 15.25 -27.93
C TYR A 68 -9.32 16.14 -28.09
N LEU A 69 -9.36 17.40 -27.61
CA LEU A 69 -8.21 18.30 -27.59
C LEU A 69 -7.23 17.94 -26.48
N ALA A 70 -7.74 17.67 -25.28
CA ALA A 70 -6.91 17.26 -24.15
C ALA A 70 -6.15 15.96 -24.46
N LYS A 71 -6.83 14.99 -25.08
CA LYS A 71 -6.22 13.75 -25.59
C LYS A 71 -5.15 14.04 -26.64
N TYR A 72 -5.40 14.95 -27.57
CA TYR A 72 -4.39 15.36 -28.56
C TYR A 72 -3.12 15.93 -27.89
N LEU A 73 -3.27 16.78 -26.86
CA LEU A 73 -2.13 17.31 -26.10
C LEU A 73 -1.38 16.20 -25.36
N TRP A 74 -2.12 15.28 -24.70
CA TRP A 74 -1.54 14.13 -24.02
C TRP A 74 -0.77 13.20 -24.97
N ASP A 75 -1.31 12.95 -26.17
CA ASP A 75 -0.68 12.15 -27.20
C ASP A 75 0.57 12.85 -27.77
N SER A 76 0.57 14.17 -27.89
CA SER A 76 1.77 14.95 -28.28
C SER A 76 2.90 14.79 -27.26
N LEU A 77 2.59 14.86 -25.96
CA LEU A 77 3.57 14.60 -24.90
C LEU A 77 4.10 13.16 -24.92
N LYS A 78 3.26 12.19 -25.34
CA LYS A 78 3.68 10.79 -25.50
C LYS A 78 4.79 10.66 -26.53
N LYS A 79 4.66 11.36 -27.66
CA LYS A 79 5.61 11.28 -28.77
C LYS A 79 7.02 11.74 -28.38
N CYS A 80 7.11 12.75 -27.51
CA CYS A 80 8.39 13.27 -27.02
C CYS A 80 8.83 12.68 -25.67
N ASN A 81 8.13 11.66 -25.16
CA ASN A 81 8.39 11.05 -23.87
C ASN A 81 8.39 12.07 -22.71
N LYS A 82 7.47 13.06 -22.76
CA LYS A 82 7.28 14.11 -21.74
C LYS A 82 5.90 14.04 -21.08
N GLN A 83 5.31 12.85 -21.00
CA GLN A 83 4.15 12.64 -20.15
C GLN A 83 4.60 12.66 -18.70
N THR A 84 4.45 13.81 -18.04
CA THR A 84 4.85 14.01 -16.64
C THR A 84 3.74 13.58 -15.69
N MET A 85 4.10 13.27 -14.44
CA MET A 85 3.15 12.97 -13.37
C MET A 85 2.20 14.15 -13.14
N HIS A 86 2.72 15.39 -13.22
CA HIS A 86 1.91 16.60 -13.05
C HIS A 86 0.79 16.69 -14.09
N MET A 87 1.13 16.53 -15.37
CA MET A 87 0.15 16.52 -16.44
C MET A 87 -0.81 15.32 -16.34
N TRP A 88 -0.30 14.16 -15.95
CA TRP A 88 -1.12 12.98 -15.70
C TRP A 88 -2.18 13.24 -14.61
N LYS A 89 -1.79 13.88 -13.50
CA LYS A 89 -2.70 14.26 -12.41
C LYS A 89 -3.76 15.26 -12.87
N ILE A 90 -3.39 16.26 -13.69
CA ILE A 90 -4.34 17.20 -14.30
C ILE A 90 -5.38 16.42 -15.11
N MET A 91 -4.94 15.57 -16.02
CA MET A 91 -5.83 14.81 -16.91
C MET A 91 -6.74 13.85 -16.14
N ALA A 92 -6.21 13.15 -15.14
CA ALA A 92 -6.98 12.25 -14.27
C ALA A 92 -8.02 13.01 -13.43
N SER A 93 -7.73 14.25 -13.03
CA SER A 93 -8.65 15.08 -12.24
C SER A 93 -9.78 15.65 -13.08
N VAL A 94 -9.46 16.18 -14.27
CA VAL A 94 -10.40 16.89 -15.14
C VAL A 94 -11.23 15.94 -15.99
N TYR A 95 -10.67 14.82 -16.44
CA TYR A 95 -11.33 13.85 -17.33
C TYR A 95 -11.33 12.41 -16.76
N PRO A 96 -11.87 12.19 -15.55
CA PRO A 96 -11.73 10.91 -14.84
C PRO A 96 -12.32 9.71 -15.60
N VAL A 97 -13.40 9.91 -16.37
CA VAL A 97 -14.07 8.84 -17.12
C VAL A 97 -13.25 8.45 -18.35
N GLN A 98 -12.85 9.43 -19.16
CA GLN A 98 -12.19 9.20 -20.44
C GLN A 98 -10.69 8.92 -20.28
N PHE A 99 -10.03 9.57 -19.33
CA PHE A 99 -8.58 9.44 -19.17
C PHE A 99 -8.15 8.06 -18.69
N HIS A 100 -8.99 7.39 -17.89
CA HIS A 100 -8.73 6.02 -17.45
C HIS A 100 -8.53 5.05 -18.64
N GLU A 101 -9.25 5.24 -19.75
CA GLU A 101 -9.11 4.38 -20.94
C GLU A 101 -7.78 4.59 -21.67
N VAL A 102 -7.21 5.80 -21.60
CA VAL A 102 -5.98 6.17 -22.32
C VAL A 102 -4.73 5.95 -21.48
N SER A 103 -4.79 6.23 -20.19
CA SER A 103 -3.68 6.08 -19.25
C SER A 103 -4.20 5.58 -17.90
N PRO A 104 -4.58 4.29 -17.79
CA PRO A 104 -5.10 3.72 -16.55
C PRO A 104 -4.05 3.65 -15.43
N TYR A 105 -2.77 3.71 -15.78
CA TYR A 105 -1.65 3.53 -14.88
C TYR A 105 -0.48 4.45 -15.24
N TYR A 106 0.07 5.11 -14.22
CA TYR A 106 1.31 5.89 -14.29
C TYR A 106 2.27 5.41 -13.21
N CYS A 107 3.54 5.23 -13.58
CA CYS A 107 4.59 4.84 -12.65
C CYS A 107 5.72 5.85 -12.70
N LEU A 108 5.95 6.53 -11.57
CA LEU A 108 7.15 7.33 -11.38
C LEU A 108 8.18 6.49 -10.60
N ASN A 109 9.28 6.15 -11.28
CA ASN A 109 10.35 5.33 -10.73
C ASN A 109 11.59 6.21 -10.43
N ALA A 110 11.76 6.59 -9.18
CA ALA A 110 12.75 7.55 -8.72
C ALA A 110 14.05 6.89 -8.22
N GLY A 111 15.10 6.84 -9.04
CA GLY A 111 16.38 6.14 -8.75
C GLY A 111 16.97 6.31 -7.34
N CYS A 112 16.81 7.48 -6.72
CA CYS A 112 17.18 7.77 -5.33
C CYS A 112 16.32 8.93 -4.80
N PRO A 113 16.17 9.06 -3.47
CA PRO A 113 15.52 10.24 -2.89
C PRO A 113 16.39 11.50 -3.07
N LYS A 114 15.86 12.52 -3.75
CA LYS A 114 16.49 13.85 -3.88
C LYS A 114 15.97 14.86 -2.84
N ARG A 115 15.00 14.44 -2.02
CA ARG A 115 14.33 15.20 -0.95
C ARG A 115 13.88 14.25 0.16
N PRO A 116 13.52 14.77 1.35
CA PRO A 116 12.84 13.97 2.38
C PRO A 116 11.59 13.29 1.85
N LEU A 117 11.30 12.08 2.35
CA LEU A 117 10.24 11.23 1.79
C LEU A 117 8.84 11.82 1.94
N ARG A 118 8.58 12.56 3.02
CA ARG A 118 7.35 13.31 3.24
C ARG A 118 6.98 14.24 2.07
N ASP A 119 7.97 14.83 1.39
CA ASP A 119 7.73 15.76 0.28
C ASP A 119 7.14 14.99 -0.92
N TYR A 120 7.53 13.73 -1.12
CA TYR A 120 6.97 12.86 -2.15
C TYR A 120 5.59 12.31 -1.77
N MET A 121 5.34 12.03 -0.48
CA MET A 121 4.04 11.52 -0.01
C MET A 121 2.90 12.51 -0.32
N GLY A 122 3.17 13.82 -0.20
CA GLY A 122 2.22 14.86 -0.60
C GLY A 122 1.86 14.83 -2.10
N LEU A 123 2.75 14.32 -2.96
CA LEU A 123 2.51 14.22 -4.40
C LEU A 123 1.54 13.10 -4.76
N LEU A 124 1.48 12.04 -3.94
CA LEU A 124 0.61 10.89 -4.14
C LEU A 124 -0.82 11.13 -3.68
N ASN A 125 -1.00 11.97 -2.67
CA ASN A 125 -2.31 12.19 -2.06
C ASN A 125 -3.31 12.75 -3.07
N SER A 126 -4.54 12.22 -3.02
CA SER A 126 -5.71 12.72 -3.73
C SER A 126 -6.85 12.83 -2.72
N ASP A 127 -7.13 14.05 -2.25
CA ASP A 127 -8.22 14.25 -1.28
C ASP A 127 -9.59 13.89 -1.87
N ASP A 128 -9.79 14.15 -3.16
CA ASP A 128 -11.00 13.81 -3.91
C ASP A 128 -10.99 12.38 -4.49
N LEU A 129 -9.98 11.57 -4.15
CA LEU A 129 -9.85 10.17 -4.59
C LEU A 129 -9.90 9.99 -6.13
N ARG A 130 -9.37 10.97 -6.89
CA ARG A 130 -9.36 10.98 -8.36
C ARG A 130 -8.42 9.96 -8.98
N TRP A 131 -7.45 9.47 -8.19
CA TRP A 131 -6.59 8.35 -8.54
C TRP A 131 -6.31 7.51 -7.30
N ARG A 132 -5.91 6.27 -7.50
CA ARG A 132 -5.42 5.35 -6.47
C ARG A 132 -3.91 5.49 -6.35
N ALA A 133 -3.37 5.44 -5.13
CA ALA A 133 -1.94 5.51 -4.90
C ALA A 133 -1.35 4.13 -4.56
N ILE A 134 -0.26 3.78 -5.22
CA ILE A 134 0.61 2.64 -4.87
C ILE A 134 1.96 3.21 -4.46
N LEU A 135 2.45 2.80 -3.29
CA LEU A 135 3.70 3.31 -2.71
C LEU A 135 4.71 2.18 -2.50
N THR A 136 5.90 2.33 -3.08
CA THR A 136 7.05 1.46 -2.78
C THR A 136 8.19 2.29 -2.22
N ILE A 137 8.58 2.02 -0.96
CA ILE A 137 9.59 2.78 -0.23
C ILE A 137 10.62 1.87 0.45
N ALA A 138 11.87 2.36 0.49
CA ALA A 138 12.90 1.82 1.36
C ALA A 138 12.83 2.53 2.73
N THR A 139 12.69 1.77 3.81
CA THR A 139 12.68 2.30 5.18
C THR A 139 14.06 2.83 5.60
N THR A 140 15.12 2.40 4.92
CA THR A 140 16.49 2.89 5.10
C THR A 140 16.67 4.37 4.77
N TYR A 141 15.79 4.95 3.94
CA TYR A 141 15.78 6.38 3.64
C TYR A 141 14.67 7.14 4.40
N CYS A 142 13.93 6.47 5.28
CA CYS A 142 12.83 7.07 6.03
C CYS A 142 13.32 7.60 7.39
N THR A 143 12.92 8.83 7.71
CA THR A 143 12.94 9.31 9.09
C THR A 143 11.67 8.85 9.82
N ALA A 144 11.66 8.95 11.16
CA ALA A 144 10.44 8.73 11.95
C ALA A 144 9.29 9.63 11.47
N THR A 145 9.59 10.87 11.10
CA THR A 145 8.57 11.81 10.59
C THR A 145 7.96 11.33 9.29
N ASP A 146 8.77 10.81 8.36
CA ASP A 146 8.27 10.28 7.09
C ASP A 146 7.32 9.10 7.33
N LEU A 147 7.71 8.15 8.19
CA LEU A 147 6.86 7.01 8.52
C LEU A 147 5.54 7.43 9.15
N THR A 148 5.53 8.45 10.02
CA THR A 148 4.28 8.95 10.62
C THR A 148 3.36 9.67 9.62
N THR A 149 3.88 10.10 8.47
CA THR A 149 3.10 10.84 7.45
C THR A 149 2.45 9.96 6.38
N ILE A 150 2.79 8.67 6.32
CA ILE A 150 2.16 7.71 5.38
C ILE A 150 0.62 7.75 5.42
N PRO A 151 -0.05 7.84 6.59
CA PRO A 151 -1.50 7.95 6.65
C PRO A 151 -2.08 9.19 5.97
N ASN A 152 -1.29 10.22 5.65
CA ASN A 152 -1.76 11.40 4.93
C ASN A 152 -2.12 11.09 3.46
N ILE A 153 -1.70 9.94 2.93
CA ILE A 153 -2.06 9.47 1.59
C ILE A 153 -3.41 8.76 1.67
N LYS A 154 -4.51 9.53 1.63
CA LYS A 154 -5.87 8.99 1.84
C LYS A 154 -6.28 7.99 0.78
N ASN A 155 -5.77 8.12 -0.43
CA ASN A 155 -6.06 7.26 -1.57
C ASN A 155 -5.09 6.06 -1.70
N LEU A 156 -4.33 5.72 -0.65
CA LEU A 156 -3.37 4.60 -0.67
C LEU A 156 -4.10 3.25 -0.72
N VAL A 157 -3.81 2.45 -1.75
CA VAL A 157 -4.44 1.14 -1.97
C VAL A 157 -3.49 -0.04 -1.83
N ALA A 158 -2.19 0.16 -2.05
CA ALA A 158 -1.18 -0.87 -1.91
C ALA A 158 0.16 -0.26 -1.50
N MET A 159 0.92 -0.97 -0.66
CA MET A 159 2.22 -0.49 -0.17
C MET A 159 3.26 -1.60 -0.03
N ASP A 160 4.48 -1.32 -0.45
CA ASP A 160 5.69 -2.12 -0.21
C ASP A 160 6.68 -1.31 0.67
N ALA A 161 7.11 -1.91 1.78
CA ALA A 161 8.13 -1.34 2.68
C ALA A 161 9.30 -2.32 2.85
N TYR A 162 10.51 -1.92 2.44
CA TYR A 162 11.71 -2.77 2.51
C TYR A 162 12.87 -2.11 3.26
N SER A 163 13.66 -2.90 4.00
CA SER A 163 14.75 -2.39 4.86
C SER A 163 16.16 -2.61 4.33
N GLU A 164 16.33 -2.91 3.04
CA GLU A 164 17.66 -3.10 2.44
C GLU A 164 18.30 -1.77 2.02
N THR A 165 19.59 -1.60 2.29
CA THR A 165 20.43 -0.52 1.75
C THR A 165 20.88 -0.88 0.33
N TYR A 166 20.90 0.11 -0.55
CA TYR A 166 21.39 -0.07 -1.92
C TYR A 166 22.89 -0.32 -1.95
N LEU A 167 23.28 -1.51 -2.39
CA LEU A 167 24.65 -1.80 -2.79
C LEU A 167 24.75 -1.67 -4.31
N SER A 168 24.90 -0.45 -4.80
CA SER A 168 25.29 -0.22 -6.19
C SER A 168 26.58 0.57 -6.22
N ASN A 169 27.50 0.14 -7.07
CA ASN A 169 28.76 0.82 -7.39
C ASN A 169 28.56 2.19 -8.08
N ILE A 170 27.30 2.66 -8.18
CA ILE A 170 26.87 3.94 -8.77
C ILE A 170 25.87 4.61 -7.81
N ALA A 171 26.14 4.58 -6.50
CA ALA A 171 25.37 5.38 -5.55
C ALA A 171 25.68 6.87 -5.78
N PRO A 172 24.67 7.77 -5.75
CA PRO A 172 24.94 9.19 -5.59
C PRO A 172 25.76 9.40 -4.31
N LEU A 173 26.71 10.33 -4.33
CA LEU A 173 27.66 10.57 -3.23
C LEU A 173 26.99 10.80 -1.86
N ASP A 174 25.72 11.25 -1.80
CA ASP A 174 24.93 11.35 -0.57
C ASP A 174 23.41 11.37 -0.86
N PRO A 175 22.67 10.25 -0.73
CA PRO A 175 21.21 10.27 -0.84
C PRO A 175 20.59 11.04 0.34
N VAL A 176 19.60 11.90 0.09
CA VAL A 176 18.91 12.62 1.16
C VAL A 176 18.19 11.64 2.07
N GLY A 177 18.54 11.64 3.36
CA GLY A 177 17.95 10.74 4.36
C GLY A 177 18.62 9.38 4.47
N ALA A 178 19.73 9.13 3.76
CA ALA A 178 20.60 7.99 4.05
C ALA A 178 21.38 8.29 5.34
N SER A 179 20.90 7.77 6.47
CA SER A 179 21.69 7.68 7.69
C SER A 179 22.10 6.23 7.92
N ASP A 180 23.31 6.01 8.45
CA ASP A 180 23.71 4.68 8.96
C ASP A 180 22.74 4.16 10.05
N ASP A 181 21.98 5.06 10.68
CA ASP A 181 20.87 4.79 11.60
C ASP A 181 19.49 4.77 10.91
N GLY A 182 19.38 4.11 9.75
CA GLY A 182 18.07 3.91 9.10
C GLY A 182 17.06 3.34 10.10
N LEU A 183 15.99 4.09 10.40
CA LEU A 183 15.02 3.71 11.43
C LEU A 183 14.21 2.51 10.92
N PRO A 184 14.38 1.31 11.49
CA PRO A 184 13.62 0.15 11.07
C PRO A 184 12.13 0.38 11.33
N LEU A 185 11.26 -0.17 10.47
CA LEU A 185 9.83 -0.05 10.70
C LEU A 185 9.44 -0.88 11.93
N GLN A 186 8.93 -0.19 12.96
CA GLN A 186 8.50 -0.81 14.21
C GLN A 186 6.98 -0.89 14.31
N ASP A 187 6.50 -1.79 15.17
CA ASP A 187 5.07 -1.99 15.44
C ASP A 187 4.34 -0.70 15.87
N GLY A 188 5.04 0.22 16.53
CA GLY A 188 4.48 1.51 16.99
C GLY A 188 4.02 2.41 15.84
N PHE A 189 4.78 2.46 14.74
CA PHE A 189 4.39 3.24 13.56
C PHE A 189 3.14 2.66 12.90
N VAL A 190 3.13 1.33 12.71
CA VAL A 190 1.96 0.67 12.09
C VAL A 190 0.73 0.86 12.97
N ARG A 191 0.85 0.74 14.30
CA ARG A 191 -0.25 1.04 15.22
C ARG A 191 -0.73 2.48 15.06
N GLY A 192 0.17 3.46 14.96
CA GLY A 192 -0.19 4.86 14.70
C GLY A 192 -0.94 5.05 13.39
N TRP A 193 -0.55 4.32 12.33
CA TRP A 193 -1.28 4.35 11.05
C TRP A 193 -2.72 3.85 11.21
N ILE A 194 -2.92 2.79 11.98
CA ILE A 194 -4.24 2.24 12.25
C ILE A 194 -5.10 3.21 13.08
N GLU A 195 -4.50 3.84 14.09
CA GLU A 195 -5.18 4.80 14.97
C GLU A 195 -5.61 6.08 14.24
N SER A 196 -4.87 6.48 13.20
CA SER A 196 -5.25 7.62 12.34
C SER A 196 -6.54 7.40 11.52
N GLN A 197 -6.97 6.14 11.35
CA GLN A 197 -8.11 5.74 10.53
C GLN A 197 -8.06 6.20 9.06
N ALA A 198 -6.91 6.64 8.55
CA ALA A 198 -6.80 7.20 7.21
C ALA A 198 -6.58 6.15 6.10
N LEU A 199 -5.96 5.01 6.44
CA LEU A 199 -5.63 3.94 5.48
C LEU A 199 -6.81 2.99 5.17
N GLN A 200 -8.00 3.55 4.94
CA GLN A 200 -9.22 2.76 4.78
C GLN A 200 -9.25 1.93 3.49
N HIS A 201 -8.57 2.41 2.45
CA HIS A 201 -8.55 1.80 1.12
C HIS A 201 -7.37 0.82 0.91
N LEU A 202 -6.48 0.68 1.90
CA LEU A 202 -5.31 -0.17 1.80
C LEU A 202 -5.74 -1.64 1.71
N ARG A 203 -5.42 -2.30 0.60
CA ARG A 203 -5.76 -3.71 0.31
C ARG A 203 -4.58 -4.66 0.45
N ILE A 204 -3.39 -4.19 0.07
CA ILE A 204 -2.17 -5.00 0.04
C ILE A 204 -1.07 -4.27 0.79
N LEU A 205 -0.39 -4.98 1.68
CA LEU A 205 0.77 -4.47 2.39
C LEU A 205 1.88 -5.52 2.38
N ARG A 206 3.10 -5.14 1.99
CA ARG A 206 4.24 -6.04 2.03
C ARG A 206 5.39 -5.48 2.85
N PHE A 207 5.93 -6.33 3.70
CA PHE A 207 7.12 -6.06 4.50
C PHE A 207 8.26 -6.94 4.00
N TYR A 208 9.37 -6.32 3.63
CA TYR A 208 10.60 -7.01 3.22
C TYR A 208 11.73 -6.64 4.17
N HIS A 209 12.38 -7.65 4.76
CA HIS A 209 13.53 -7.50 5.66
C HIS A 209 13.26 -6.59 6.87
N GLN A 210 12.00 -6.44 7.29
CA GLN A 210 11.65 -5.65 8.46
C GLN A 210 11.87 -6.48 9.73
N HIS A 211 13.01 -6.27 10.39
CA HIS A 211 13.42 -7.11 11.53
C HIS A 211 12.71 -6.78 12.85
N ASP A 212 12.15 -5.57 12.98
CA ASP A 212 11.50 -5.11 14.21
C ASP A 212 9.98 -5.23 14.21
N ILE A 213 9.37 -5.60 13.07
CA ILE A 213 7.94 -5.89 13.00
C ILE A 213 7.67 -7.26 13.62
N THR A 214 6.68 -7.31 14.51
CA THR A 214 6.24 -8.54 15.17
C THR A 214 4.84 -8.94 14.74
N VAL A 215 4.37 -10.09 15.23
CA VAL A 215 2.98 -10.53 15.06
C VAL A 215 1.96 -9.58 15.70
N ALA A 216 2.36 -8.68 16.60
CA ALA A 216 1.46 -7.66 17.15
C ALA A 216 0.98 -6.67 16.09
N THR A 217 1.83 -6.35 15.09
CA THR A 217 1.45 -5.54 13.94
C THR A 217 0.30 -6.17 13.16
N LEU A 218 0.29 -7.49 13.00
CA LEU A 218 -0.79 -8.20 12.31
C LEU A 218 -2.14 -8.02 13.02
N GLU A 219 -2.14 -8.03 14.35
CA GLU A 219 -3.35 -7.79 15.16
C GLU A 219 -3.90 -6.37 14.93
N ALA A 220 -3.03 -5.37 14.84
CA ALA A 220 -3.42 -3.99 14.53
C ALA A 220 -3.97 -3.86 13.10
N LEU A 221 -3.28 -4.45 12.11
CA LEU A 221 -3.66 -4.43 10.69
C LEU A 221 -5.04 -5.05 10.41
N ARG A 222 -5.51 -5.93 11.29
CA ARG A 222 -6.87 -6.49 11.22
C ARG A 222 -7.96 -5.41 11.29
N LYS A 223 -7.69 -4.25 11.89
CA LYS A 223 -8.65 -3.15 12.00
C LYS A 223 -8.90 -2.42 10.66
N LEU A 224 -8.04 -2.59 9.66
CA LEU A 224 -8.25 -1.98 8.34
C LEU A 224 -9.39 -2.68 7.59
N PRO A 225 -10.38 -1.96 7.04
CA PRO A 225 -11.56 -2.59 6.46
C PRO A 225 -11.24 -3.34 5.16
N GLU A 226 -10.43 -2.73 4.28
CA GLU A 226 -10.16 -3.28 2.95
C GLU A 226 -8.89 -4.14 2.85
N LEU A 227 -8.08 -4.24 3.90
CA LEU A 227 -6.83 -5.01 3.86
C LEU A 227 -7.14 -6.51 3.67
N GLN A 228 -6.61 -7.10 2.60
CA GLN A 228 -6.87 -8.49 2.20
C GLN A 228 -5.60 -9.35 2.28
N LEU A 229 -4.46 -8.79 1.89
CA LEU A 229 -3.19 -9.49 1.79
C LEU A 229 -2.10 -8.74 2.54
N VAL A 230 -1.41 -9.45 3.44
CA VAL A 230 -0.14 -9.01 4.01
C VAL A 230 0.93 -10.02 3.63
N VAL A 231 2.04 -9.56 3.06
CA VAL A 231 3.21 -10.41 2.75
C VAL A 231 4.35 -10.03 3.68
N ALA A 232 4.91 -11.01 4.38
CA ALA A 232 6.13 -10.83 5.16
C ALA A 232 7.25 -11.66 4.55
N TYR A 233 8.31 -10.99 4.11
CA TYR A 233 9.51 -11.62 3.59
C TYR A 233 10.70 -11.31 4.49
N GLU A 234 11.35 -12.36 4.99
CA GLU A 234 12.56 -12.26 5.84
C GLU A 234 12.39 -11.33 7.05
N CYS A 235 11.14 -11.18 7.52
CA CYS A 235 10.81 -10.48 8.75
C CYS A 235 11.07 -11.42 9.93
N LYS A 236 12.32 -11.46 10.39
CA LYS A 236 12.86 -12.45 11.36
C LYS A 236 11.89 -12.82 12.48
N ARG A 237 11.35 -11.84 13.21
CA ARG A 237 10.43 -12.06 14.34
C ARG A 237 9.10 -12.70 13.93
N ILE A 238 8.57 -12.39 12.75
CA ILE A 238 7.36 -13.03 12.21
C ILE A 238 7.69 -14.46 11.77
N THR A 239 8.76 -14.62 10.97
CA THR A 239 9.16 -15.91 10.43
C THR A 239 9.51 -16.90 11.54
N GLU A 240 10.18 -16.47 12.62
CA GLU A 240 10.48 -17.30 13.78
C GLU A 240 9.23 -17.80 14.51
N VAL A 241 8.19 -16.97 14.64
CA VAL A 241 6.91 -17.40 15.22
C VAL A 241 6.26 -18.46 14.35
N VAL A 242 6.23 -18.25 13.03
CA VAL A 242 5.62 -19.20 12.08
C VAL A 242 6.41 -20.51 12.02
N LYS A 243 7.74 -20.47 12.14
CA LYS A 243 8.61 -21.66 12.16
C LYS A 243 8.36 -22.59 13.34
N LYS A 244 7.80 -22.09 14.45
CA LYS A 244 7.45 -22.92 15.62
C LYS A 244 6.23 -23.81 15.37
N TYR A 245 5.46 -23.56 14.33
CA TYR A 245 4.33 -24.39 13.96
C TYR A 245 4.80 -25.51 13.04
N ASP A 246 4.41 -26.74 13.37
CA ASP A 246 4.45 -27.84 12.43
C ASP A 246 3.49 -27.60 11.27
N ARG A 247 3.79 -28.19 10.11
CA ARG A 247 2.99 -28.02 8.91
C ARG A 247 1.57 -28.57 9.16
N PRO A 248 0.53 -27.72 9.11
CA PRO A 248 -0.84 -28.20 9.28
C PRO A 248 -1.33 -28.88 8.00
N ALA A 249 -2.30 -29.80 8.12
CA ALA A 249 -2.83 -30.57 6.99
C ALA A 249 -3.42 -29.70 5.86
N ASN A 250 -3.94 -28.51 6.19
CA ASN A 250 -4.47 -27.54 5.23
C ASN A 250 -3.45 -26.45 4.83
N ASN A 251 -2.19 -26.54 5.27
CA ASN A 251 -1.12 -25.56 5.06
C ASN A 251 -1.41 -24.13 5.58
N ILE A 252 -2.43 -23.96 6.45
CA ILE A 252 -2.84 -22.67 6.99
C ILE A 252 -2.77 -22.68 8.52
N VAL A 253 -2.06 -21.70 9.08
CA VAL A 253 -1.95 -21.48 10.52
C VAL A 253 -2.69 -20.20 10.91
N PRO A 254 -3.65 -20.24 11.86
CA PRO A 254 -4.28 -19.02 12.35
C PRO A 254 -3.33 -18.23 13.25
N ILE A 255 -3.00 -17.00 12.87
CA ILE A 255 -2.12 -16.09 13.63
C ILE A 255 -2.82 -14.76 13.82
N LYS A 256 -3.14 -14.40 15.07
CA LYS A 256 -3.69 -13.09 15.44
C LYS A 256 -4.89 -12.64 14.57
N GLY A 257 -5.74 -13.60 14.18
CA GLY A 257 -6.92 -13.37 13.35
C GLY A 257 -6.68 -13.40 11.83
N TRP A 258 -5.47 -13.75 11.40
CA TRP A 258 -5.11 -13.97 10.00
C TRP A 258 -4.92 -15.45 9.69
N SER A 259 -5.17 -15.84 8.45
CA SER A 259 -4.75 -17.13 7.90
C SER A 259 -3.35 -16.98 7.34
N ALA A 260 -2.36 -17.50 8.06
CA ALA A 260 -0.97 -17.48 7.64
C ALA A 260 -0.63 -18.75 6.83
N CYS A 261 0.02 -18.58 5.69
CA CYS A 261 0.53 -19.67 4.86
C CYS A 261 2.00 -19.41 4.54
N ARG A 262 2.88 -20.37 4.85
CA ARG A 262 4.29 -20.32 4.46
C ARG A 262 4.43 -20.81 3.02
N LEU A 263 5.30 -20.17 2.24
CA LEU A 263 5.36 -20.42 0.80
C LEU A 263 5.73 -21.87 0.43
N ASP A 264 6.66 -22.46 1.15
CA ASP A 264 7.10 -23.85 0.94
C ASP A 264 5.99 -24.87 1.19
N TRP A 265 5.13 -24.67 2.20
CA TRP A 265 3.97 -25.54 2.46
C TRP A 265 3.00 -25.57 1.28
N PHE A 266 2.86 -24.43 0.61
CA PHE A 266 1.98 -24.34 -0.54
C PHE A 266 2.54 -25.10 -1.75
N TRP A 267 3.83 -24.93 -2.04
CA TRP A 267 4.50 -25.56 -3.18
C TRP A 267 4.56 -27.07 -3.10
N GLU A 268 4.77 -27.61 -1.90
CA GLU A 268 4.75 -29.05 -1.68
C GLU A 268 3.36 -29.67 -1.91
N THR A 269 2.28 -28.86 -1.89
CA THR A 269 0.90 -29.34 -2.07
C THR A 269 0.37 -29.11 -3.48
N HIS A 270 0.72 -27.97 -4.11
CA HIS A 270 0.15 -27.55 -5.39
C HIS A 270 1.18 -27.48 -6.53
N GLY A 271 2.42 -27.90 -6.27
CA GLY A 271 3.57 -27.65 -7.15
C GLY A 271 3.95 -26.16 -7.21
N THR A 272 4.86 -25.80 -8.11
CA THR A 272 5.09 -24.40 -8.49
C THR A 272 3.90 -23.88 -9.30
N SER A 273 2.77 -23.66 -8.62
CA SER A 273 1.57 -23.08 -9.22
C SER A 273 1.74 -21.58 -9.46
N LYS A 274 1.22 -21.09 -10.60
CA LYS A 274 1.24 -19.67 -11.02
C LYS A 274 0.71 -18.70 -9.95
N THR A 275 -0.26 -19.14 -9.14
CA THR A 275 -1.05 -18.25 -8.27
C THR A 275 -0.27 -17.59 -7.12
N ILE A 276 0.88 -18.12 -6.71
CA ILE A 276 1.71 -17.45 -5.70
C ILE A 276 2.82 -16.60 -6.30
N ASP A 277 3.35 -16.96 -7.47
CA ASP A 277 4.18 -16.05 -8.24
C ASP A 277 3.39 -14.75 -8.55
N ASP A 278 2.08 -14.88 -8.77
CA ASP A 278 1.18 -13.74 -8.93
C ASP A 278 1.13 -12.86 -7.68
N ASN A 279 1.04 -13.43 -6.46
CA ASN A 279 1.03 -12.67 -5.20
C ASN A 279 2.36 -11.98 -4.87
N LEU A 280 3.46 -12.41 -5.47
CA LEU A 280 4.80 -11.84 -5.32
C LEU A 280 5.23 -10.99 -6.53
N SER A 281 4.39 -10.89 -7.55
CA SER A 281 4.62 -10.06 -8.74
C SER A 281 4.53 -8.56 -8.42
N ALA A 282 4.65 -7.72 -9.47
CA ALA A 282 4.54 -6.27 -9.32
C ALA A 282 3.30 -5.87 -8.54
N LEU A 283 3.48 -4.97 -7.56
CA LEU A 283 2.44 -4.59 -6.61
C LEU A 283 1.14 -4.14 -7.31
N PHE A 284 1.27 -3.40 -8.42
CA PHE A 284 0.18 -3.07 -9.33
C PHE A 284 -0.63 -4.29 -9.80
N HIS A 285 0.02 -5.34 -10.33
CA HIS A 285 -0.67 -6.53 -10.82
C HIS A 285 -1.36 -7.31 -9.69
N VAL A 286 -0.76 -7.34 -8.50
CA VAL A 286 -1.38 -8.01 -7.34
C VAL A 286 -2.61 -7.24 -6.88
N TYR A 287 -2.52 -5.91 -6.91
CA TYR A 287 -3.65 -5.04 -6.63
C TYR A 287 -4.78 -5.24 -7.65
N GLU A 288 -4.50 -5.25 -8.96
CA GLU A 288 -5.51 -5.50 -9.98
C GLU A 288 -6.17 -6.87 -9.84
N SER A 289 -5.39 -7.93 -9.60
CA SER A 289 -5.91 -9.28 -9.34
C SER A 289 -6.81 -9.31 -8.11
N SER A 290 -6.50 -8.52 -7.07
CA SER A 290 -7.36 -8.39 -5.88
C SER A 290 -8.71 -7.72 -6.17
N LEU A 291 -8.82 -6.95 -7.25
CA LEU A 291 -10.07 -6.36 -7.71
C LEU A 291 -10.91 -7.35 -8.53
N GLN A 292 -10.26 -8.26 -9.26
CA GLN A 292 -10.91 -9.19 -10.21
C GLN A 292 -11.42 -10.49 -9.57
N THR A 293 -11.04 -10.82 -8.34
CA THR A 293 -11.49 -12.07 -7.70
C THR A 293 -13.02 -12.13 -7.65
N PRO A 294 -13.67 -13.03 -8.42
CA PRO A 294 -15.12 -13.13 -8.45
C PRO A 294 -15.56 -13.70 -7.11
N ARG A 295 -16.08 -12.85 -6.24
CA ARG A 295 -16.77 -13.31 -5.05
C ARG A 295 -18.14 -13.82 -5.47
N GLU A 296 -18.45 -15.06 -5.06
CA GLU A 296 -19.82 -15.57 -5.04
C GLU A 296 -20.77 -14.46 -4.53
N GLU A 297 -21.87 -14.29 -5.26
CA GLU A 297 -22.61 -13.06 -5.56
C GLU A 297 -23.23 -12.31 -4.36
N HIS A 298 -22.93 -12.62 -3.10
CA HIS A 298 -23.71 -12.08 -1.99
C HIS A 298 -22.96 -11.48 -0.79
N LEU A 299 -21.62 -11.49 -0.70
CA LEU A 299 -21.00 -11.22 0.63
C LEU A 299 -19.69 -10.41 0.68
N GLY A 300 -19.34 -9.64 -0.35
CA GLY A 300 -18.15 -8.78 -0.31
C GLY A 300 -18.43 -7.31 -0.50
N ARG A 301 -18.02 -6.45 0.45
CA ARG A 301 -17.99 -5.00 0.22
C ARG A 301 -17.07 -4.74 -0.99
N PRO A 302 -17.58 -4.19 -2.11
CA PRO A 302 -16.73 -3.82 -3.24
C PRO A 302 -15.69 -2.78 -2.78
N SER A 303 -14.64 -2.60 -3.57
CA SER A 303 -13.74 -1.44 -3.40
C SER A 303 -14.62 -0.20 -3.19
N SER A 304 -14.38 0.54 -2.10
CA SER A 304 -15.07 1.82 -1.90
C SER A 304 -14.71 2.83 -2.98
N LEU A 305 -13.58 2.63 -3.68
CA LEU A 305 -13.16 3.41 -4.83
C LEU A 305 -13.76 2.88 -6.14
N PRO A 306 -14.23 3.76 -7.06
CA PRO A 306 -14.78 3.37 -8.36
C PRO A 306 -13.81 2.51 -9.18
N THR A 307 -14.28 1.42 -9.80
CA THR A 307 -13.45 0.47 -10.56
C THR A 307 -12.55 1.16 -11.59
N ASN A 308 -13.07 2.17 -12.28
CA ASN A 308 -12.39 2.90 -13.36
C ASN A 308 -11.51 4.06 -12.88
N THR A 309 -11.00 4.00 -11.64
CA THR A 309 -10.11 5.02 -11.11
C THR A 309 -8.67 4.73 -11.55
N PRO A 310 -7.98 5.68 -12.20
CA PRO A 310 -6.60 5.47 -12.64
C PRO A 310 -5.64 5.31 -11.45
N ILE A 311 -4.51 4.66 -11.68
CA ILE A 311 -3.55 4.27 -10.64
C ILE A 311 -2.25 5.04 -10.83
N LEU A 312 -1.83 5.73 -9.77
CA LEU A 312 -0.53 6.37 -9.66
C LEU A 312 0.37 5.54 -8.75
N GLU A 313 1.40 4.94 -9.33
CA GLU A 313 2.44 4.24 -8.59
C GLU A 313 3.68 5.11 -8.47
N PHE A 314 4.18 5.23 -7.25
CA PHE A 314 5.44 5.87 -6.97
C PHE A 314 6.39 4.87 -6.32
N LYS A 315 7.51 4.67 -7.00
CA LYS A 315 8.61 3.83 -6.54
C LYS A 315 9.77 4.72 -6.25
N LEU A 316 10.30 4.63 -5.03
CA LEU A 316 11.65 5.07 -4.72
C LEU A 316 12.53 3.83 -4.71
N PRO A 317 13.07 3.41 -5.86
CA PRO A 317 13.98 2.30 -5.92
C PRO A 317 15.24 2.56 -5.13
N THR A 318 15.73 1.44 -4.66
CA THR A 318 17.07 1.03 -4.98
C THR A 318 17.16 -0.47 -5.29
N ILE A 319 16.20 -1.29 -4.81
CA ILE A 319 16.05 -2.70 -5.21
C ILE A 319 14.61 -2.97 -5.64
N ASP A 320 14.38 -3.28 -6.93
CA ASP A 320 13.05 -3.69 -7.39
C ASP A 320 12.78 -5.14 -6.97
N HIS A 321 12.07 -5.28 -5.84
CA HIS A 321 11.65 -6.59 -5.32
C HIS A 321 10.61 -7.29 -6.20
N SER A 322 10.00 -6.58 -7.16
CA SER A 322 8.99 -7.12 -8.05
C SER A 322 9.54 -7.65 -9.37
N ARG A 323 10.86 -7.54 -9.63
CA ARG A 323 11.44 -8.14 -10.84
C ARG A 323 11.29 -9.66 -10.83
N ARG A 324 10.77 -10.22 -11.94
CA ARG A 324 10.48 -11.66 -12.07
C ARG A 324 11.67 -12.56 -11.74
N ASP A 325 12.87 -12.21 -12.21
CA ASP A 325 14.10 -12.95 -11.92
C ASP A 325 14.35 -13.05 -10.41
N ARG A 326 14.25 -11.93 -9.70
CA ARG A 326 14.41 -11.89 -8.23
C ARG A 326 13.27 -12.60 -7.52
N VAL A 327 12.02 -12.46 -7.97
CA VAL A 327 10.86 -13.16 -7.39
C VAL A 327 11.06 -14.67 -7.49
N VAL A 328 11.44 -15.19 -8.66
CA VAL A 328 11.70 -16.62 -8.88
C VAL A 328 12.85 -17.13 -8.02
N ILE A 329 13.94 -16.36 -7.90
CA ILE A 329 15.07 -16.74 -7.05
C ILE A 329 14.63 -16.79 -5.58
N ARG A 330 14.00 -15.73 -5.07
CA ARG A 330 13.59 -15.66 -3.66
C ARG A 330 12.54 -16.68 -3.31
N SER A 331 11.57 -16.88 -4.19
CA SER A 331 10.57 -17.91 -4.00
C SER A 331 11.28 -19.24 -3.88
N ARG A 332 12.20 -19.58 -4.79
CA ARG A 332 12.87 -20.90 -4.82
C ARG A 332 13.79 -21.15 -3.64
N TYR A 333 14.62 -20.18 -3.27
CA TYR A 333 15.68 -20.38 -2.28
C TYR A 333 15.27 -19.95 -0.86
N ASN A 334 14.36 -18.97 -0.74
CA ASN A 334 13.96 -18.38 0.54
C ASN A 334 12.44 -18.53 0.81
N SER A 335 11.79 -19.55 0.23
CA SER A 335 10.36 -19.87 0.46
C SER A 335 9.99 -20.00 1.94
N LYS A 336 10.86 -20.59 2.75
CA LYS A 336 10.66 -20.73 4.21
C LYS A 336 10.61 -19.38 4.95
N SER A 337 11.09 -18.31 4.32
CA SER A 337 11.12 -16.96 4.85
C SER A 337 10.00 -16.07 4.31
N ILE A 338 9.14 -16.60 3.41
CA ILE A 338 7.97 -15.90 2.86
C ILE A 338 6.72 -16.42 3.56
N VAL A 339 5.97 -15.52 4.17
CA VAL A 339 4.69 -15.81 4.81
C VAL A 339 3.61 -14.90 4.23
N LEU A 340 2.53 -15.50 3.76
CA LEU A 340 1.35 -14.83 3.24
C LEU A 340 0.28 -14.85 4.33
N PHE A 341 -0.28 -13.69 4.63
CA PHE A 341 -1.41 -13.55 5.54
C PHE A 341 -2.62 -13.09 4.75
N THR A 342 -3.65 -13.92 4.73
CA THR A 342 -4.94 -13.62 4.11
C THR A 342 -6.03 -13.61 5.17
N ARG A 343 -7.14 -12.94 4.87
CA ARG A 343 -8.32 -13.03 5.74
C ARG A 343 -9.07 -14.33 5.45
N ASP A 344 -9.36 -15.08 6.52
CA ASP A 344 -10.33 -16.18 6.45
C ASP A 344 -11.75 -15.57 6.38
N PRO A 345 -12.46 -15.69 5.25
CA PRO A 345 -13.78 -15.10 5.10
C PRO A 345 -14.80 -15.70 6.09
N VAL A 346 -14.62 -16.97 6.49
CA VAL A 346 -15.56 -17.68 7.38
C VAL A 346 -15.36 -17.24 8.83
N LYS A 347 -14.12 -17.11 9.31
CA LYS A 347 -13.84 -16.62 10.67
C LYS A 347 -14.13 -15.12 10.82
N GLN A 348 -13.91 -14.33 9.77
CA GLN A 348 -14.24 -12.91 9.77
C GLN A 348 -15.75 -12.68 9.94
N LYS A 349 -16.60 -13.50 9.30
CA LYS A 349 -18.07 -13.46 9.46
C LYS A 349 -18.50 -13.74 10.90
N LEU A 350 -17.98 -14.83 11.49
CA LEU A 350 -18.27 -15.24 12.86
C LEU A 350 -17.87 -14.18 13.90
N GLU A 351 -16.75 -13.48 13.67
CA GLU A 351 -16.28 -12.44 14.59
C GLU A 351 -16.97 -11.10 14.40
N ILE A 352 -17.31 -10.70 13.17
CA ILE A 352 -18.14 -9.51 12.91
C ILE A 352 -19.53 -9.69 13.54
N GLU A 353 -20.13 -10.88 13.40
CA GLU A 353 -21.40 -11.20 14.07
C GLU A 353 -21.26 -11.16 15.59
N LYS A 354 -20.17 -11.68 16.17
CA LYS A 354 -19.92 -11.57 17.61
C LYS A 354 -19.76 -10.12 18.07
N GLN A 355 -19.06 -9.28 17.30
CA GLN A 355 -18.88 -7.86 17.62
C GLN A 355 -20.19 -7.07 17.50
N LYS A 356 -21.03 -7.36 16.49
CA LYS A 356 -22.37 -6.76 16.36
C LYS A 356 -23.27 -7.17 17.54
N ARG A 357 -23.31 -8.45 17.89
CA ARG A 357 -24.07 -8.97 19.04
C ARG A 357 -23.58 -8.37 20.37
N GLY A 358 -22.27 -8.15 20.52
CA GLY A 358 -21.70 -7.50 21.70
C GLY A 358 -22.05 -6.01 21.79
N ARG A 359 -22.11 -5.30 20.66
CA ARG A 359 -22.53 -3.89 20.60
C ARG A 359 -24.04 -3.73 20.81
N GLU A 360 -24.85 -4.64 20.30
CA GLU A 360 -26.30 -4.67 20.55
C GLU A 360 -26.63 -4.98 22.01
N LYS A 361 -25.90 -5.91 22.65
CA LYS A 361 -26.03 -6.12 24.10
C LYS A 361 -25.71 -4.87 24.91
N LYS A 362 -24.63 -4.15 24.57
CA LYS A 362 -24.28 -2.87 25.22
C LYS A 362 -25.25 -1.73 24.94
N ARG A 363 -26.04 -1.80 23.85
CA ARG A 363 -27.03 -0.78 23.48
C ARG A 363 -28.41 -1.05 24.11
N ASN A 364 -28.68 -2.31 24.47
CA ASN A 364 -29.91 -2.75 25.13
C ASN A 364 -29.78 -2.86 26.66
N GLU A 365 -28.62 -2.55 27.22
CA GLU A 365 -28.47 -2.35 28.66
C GLU A 365 -28.94 -0.93 29.03
N PRO A 366 -29.95 -0.76 29.90
CA PRO A 366 -30.39 0.55 30.32
C PRO A 366 -29.30 1.25 31.13
N PRO A 367 -29.23 2.60 31.11
CA PRO A 367 -28.26 3.34 31.91
C PRO A 367 -28.56 3.09 33.40
N GLU A 368 -27.60 2.49 34.12
CA GLU A 368 -27.62 2.42 35.58
C GLU A 368 -27.56 3.87 36.12
N MET A 369 -28.73 4.44 36.38
CA MET A 369 -28.87 5.49 37.38
C MET A 369 -28.57 4.88 38.75
N GLY A 370 -27.69 5.54 39.48
CA GLY A 370 -27.19 5.05 40.75
C GLY A 370 -28.30 4.82 41.77
N ASP A 371 -28.18 3.70 42.48
CA ASP A 371 -28.16 3.72 43.93
C ASP A 371 -27.50 2.45 44.45
N ARG A 372 -26.44 2.63 45.24
CA ARG A 372 -25.82 1.54 45.99
C ARG A 372 -26.80 1.10 47.08
N PRO A 373 -26.86 -0.22 47.35
CA PRO A 373 -26.79 -0.61 48.76
C PRO A 373 -25.63 -1.58 48.96
N THR A 374 -24.79 -1.23 49.93
CA THR A 374 -23.76 -2.07 50.55
C THR A 374 -24.33 -3.44 50.94
N LYS A 375 -23.94 -4.50 50.21
CA LYS A 375 -24.17 -5.88 50.67
C LYS A 375 -23.08 -6.26 51.67
N ARG A 376 -23.47 -6.25 52.95
CA ARG A 376 -22.75 -6.93 54.04
C ARG A 376 -22.56 -8.41 53.70
N ALA A 377 -21.40 -8.96 54.03
CA ALA A 377 -21.17 -10.39 54.07
C ALA A 377 -22.06 -11.03 55.15
N VAL A 378 -22.95 -11.95 54.75
CA VAL A 378 -23.74 -12.76 55.66
C VAL A 378 -23.13 -14.16 55.67
N MET A 379 -22.54 -14.53 56.82
CA MET A 379 -22.18 -15.90 57.15
C MET A 379 -23.42 -16.78 57.03
N LYS A 380 -23.38 -17.83 56.19
CA LYS A 380 -24.29 -18.96 56.36
C LYS A 380 -23.81 -19.77 57.56
N GLU A 381 -24.57 -19.70 58.65
CA GLU A 381 -24.46 -20.64 59.76
C GLU A 381 -24.55 -22.08 59.22
N ARG A 382 -23.47 -22.85 59.42
CA ARG A 382 -23.51 -24.31 59.29
C ARG A 382 -23.96 -24.85 60.63
N GLY A 383 -25.16 -25.42 60.67
CA GLY A 383 -25.63 -26.20 61.81
C GLY A 383 -24.71 -27.41 62.07
N PRO A 384 -24.64 -27.90 63.31
CA PRO A 384 -23.73 -28.96 63.71
C PRO A 384 -24.10 -30.28 63.03
N MET A 385 -23.13 -30.89 62.34
CA MET A 385 -23.27 -32.17 61.69
C MET A 385 -23.07 -33.27 62.74
N ASP A 386 -24.07 -34.14 62.87
CA ASP A 386 -24.13 -35.24 63.83
C ASP A 386 -23.16 -36.36 63.44
N ILE A 387 -22.11 -36.55 64.24
CA ILE A 387 -20.97 -37.47 64.02
C ILE A 387 -21.39 -38.95 64.18
N SER A 388 -22.60 -39.21 64.71
CA SER A 388 -23.12 -40.57 64.91
C SER A 388 -23.43 -41.33 63.61
N LYS A 389 -23.63 -40.63 62.48
CA LYS A 389 -23.91 -41.27 61.18
C LYS A 389 -22.67 -41.67 60.38
N THR A 390 -21.48 -41.21 60.77
CA THR A 390 -20.24 -41.45 60.00
C THR A 390 -19.44 -42.66 60.49
N LEU A 391 -19.75 -43.20 61.68
CA LEU A 391 -19.04 -44.35 62.27
C LEU A 391 -19.68 -45.72 62.01
N ASN A 392 -20.91 -45.78 61.49
CA ASN A 392 -21.57 -47.04 61.12
C ASN A 392 -21.21 -47.55 59.70
N GLN A 393 -20.20 -46.96 59.05
CA GLN A 393 -19.64 -47.46 57.79
C GLN A 393 -18.30 -48.18 57.96
N PHE A 394 -17.84 -48.38 59.20
CA PHE A 394 -16.54 -49.00 59.48
C PHE A 394 -16.59 -50.22 60.41
N PHE A 395 -17.78 -50.80 60.67
CA PHE A 395 -17.93 -52.11 61.30
C PHE A 395 -18.92 -52.99 60.55
#